data_AF-A0A3D9CNL7-F1
#
_entry.id   AF-A0A3D9CNL7-F1
#
_cell.length_a   1.000
_cell.length_b   1.000
_cell.length_c   1.000
_cell.angle_alpha   90.00
_cell.angle_beta   90.00
_cell.angle_gamma   90.00
#
_symmetry.space_group_name_H-M   'P 1'
#
loop_
_entity.id
_entity.type
_entity.pdbx_description
1 polymer ?
#
loop_
_entity_poly.entity_id
_entity_poly.type
_entity_poly.pdbx_seq_one_letter_code
_entity_poly.pdbx_strand_id
1 'polypeptide(L)'
;MMDFENFQIQIAQSPLLSAFSNVMSYGVLVIELAICILLIFERSRKIGLYSSFVLMVSFTVYIYMILNYSEFIPCSCGGILEKMDWKTHLIFNIATVIIAAFAVILYSDSKRQEIFKSVSLLLVLSIVSCSAIILMYRQSEFMIKKENNFTRRFLQHPITEEKRSNLQINSYYFAGISKDSVYLGNYTAPFLLTSTDLNFKATKENRVLPDRYNFDFKRVQLKVNAQNYYLYDGSVPVIYQGILGNHQAKTLSLGQAYFSQLVNISKDAFAISTYFKDSEKQTLGLLNPLQKNPLNLKSGILGKTNDGIFDTDGQLHFDPLTQIAVYVH
;
A
#
# COMPACT_ATOMS: atom_id res chain seq x y z
N MET A 1 -7.13 -1.70 27.78
CA MET A 1 -7.96 -1.04 26.73
C MET A 1 -7.22 -1.07 25.39
N MET A 2 -5.96 -0.60 25.31
CA MET A 2 -5.12 -0.72 24.11
C MET A 2 -4.98 -2.15 23.57
N ASP A 3 -4.89 -3.17 24.43
CA ASP A 3 -4.71 -4.56 23.96
C ASP A 3 -5.92 -5.13 23.21
N PHE A 4 -7.14 -4.71 23.59
CA PHE A 4 -8.36 -5.16 22.91
C PHE A 4 -8.54 -4.46 21.56
N GLU A 5 -8.23 -3.16 21.47
CA GLU A 5 -8.24 -2.43 20.21
C GLU A 5 -7.21 -3.01 19.22
N ASN A 6 -6.01 -3.33 19.70
CA ASN A 6 -4.98 -3.99 18.90
C ASN A 6 -5.43 -5.38 18.40
N PHE A 7 -6.05 -6.18 19.27
CA PHE A 7 -6.64 -7.47 18.91
C PHE A 7 -7.73 -7.33 17.84
N GLN A 8 -8.63 -6.35 17.99
CA GLN A 8 -9.70 -6.09 17.02
C GLN A 8 -9.14 -5.65 15.67
N ILE A 9 -8.11 -4.80 15.65
CA ILE A 9 -7.41 -4.37 14.42
C ILE A 9 -6.76 -5.57 13.72
N GLN A 10 -6.15 -6.49 14.45
CA GLN A 10 -5.50 -7.67 13.87
C GLN A 10 -6.49 -8.70 13.33
N ILE A 11 -7.61 -8.91 14.03
CA ILE A 11 -8.70 -9.74 13.53
C ILE A 11 -9.29 -9.11 12.27
N ALA A 12 -9.45 -7.79 12.23
CA ALA A 12 -9.93 -7.07 11.06
C ALA A 12 -8.97 -7.18 9.87
N GLN A 13 -7.68 -7.34 10.14
CA GLN A 13 -6.68 -7.61 9.11
C GLN A 13 -6.80 -9.05 8.60
N SER A 14 -7.05 -10.07 9.43
CA SER A 14 -7.17 -11.46 8.94
C SER A 14 -8.22 -11.62 7.83
N PRO A 15 -7.88 -12.09 6.60
CA PRO A 15 -8.84 -12.20 5.48
C PRO A 15 -10.07 -13.06 5.80
N LEU A 16 -9.90 -14.02 6.70
CA LEU A 16 -10.95 -14.93 7.13
C LEU A 16 -11.96 -14.28 8.09
N LEU A 17 -11.50 -13.34 8.92
CA LEU A 17 -12.29 -12.75 10.00
C LEU A 17 -12.63 -11.28 9.74
N SER A 18 -12.08 -10.64 8.72
CA SER A 18 -12.28 -9.22 8.44
C SER A 18 -13.76 -8.84 8.34
N ALA A 19 -14.56 -9.64 7.63
CA ALA A 19 -16.01 -9.42 7.48
C ALA A 19 -16.80 -9.61 8.79
N PHE A 20 -16.25 -10.33 9.77
CA PHE A 20 -16.90 -10.69 11.04
C PHE A 20 -16.11 -10.20 12.27
N SER A 21 -15.19 -9.25 12.09
CA SER A 21 -14.14 -8.93 13.06
C SER A 21 -14.69 -8.46 14.40
N ASN A 22 -15.75 -7.65 14.38
CA ASN A 22 -16.44 -7.21 15.59
C ASN A 22 -17.12 -8.37 16.33
N VAL A 23 -17.86 -9.24 15.63
CA VAL A 23 -18.56 -10.36 16.28
C VAL A 23 -17.57 -11.39 16.81
N MET A 24 -16.51 -11.68 16.05
CA MET A 24 -15.52 -12.70 16.40
C MET A 24 -14.60 -12.28 17.55
N SER A 25 -14.21 -11.01 17.61
CA SER A 25 -13.35 -10.50 18.70
C SER A 25 -14.02 -10.66 20.07
N TYR A 26 -15.29 -10.31 20.22
CA TYR A 26 -16.04 -10.57 21.45
C TYR A 26 -16.42 -12.05 21.61
N GLY A 27 -16.80 -12.72 20.52
CA GLY A 27 -17.28 -14.10 20.53
C GLY A 27 -16.25 -15.09 21.07
N VAL A 28 -14.99 -14.99 20.63
CA VAL A 28 -13.92 -15.88 21.09
C VAL A 28 -13.69 -15.74 22.59
N LEU A 29 -13.58 -14.51 23.11
CA LEU A 29 -13.39 -14.25 24.54
C LEU A 29 -14.55 -14.80 25.39
N VAL A 30 -15.78 -14.63 24.94
CA VAL A 30 -16.97 -15.15 25.64
C VAL A 30 -16.99 -16.67 25.64
N ILE A 31 -16.65 -17.30 24.52
CA ILE A 31 -16.59 -18.77 24.38
C ILE A 31 -15.50 -19.34 25.29
N GLU A 32 -14.30 -18.74 25.32
CA GLU A 32 -13.20 -19.16 26.19
C GLU A 32 -13.60 -19.13 27.66
N LEU A 33 -14.19 -18.01 28.10
CA LEU A 33 -14.65 -17.85 29.48
C LEU A 33 -15.77 -18.85 29.84
N ALA A 34 -16.70 -19.08 28.91
CA ALA A 34 -17.75 -20.09 29.09
C ALA A 34 -17.18 -21.51 29.22
N ILE A 35 -16.18 -21.87 28.42
CA ILE A 35 -15.50 -23.17 28.50
C ILE A 35 -14.79 -23.33 29.85
N CYS A 36 -14.10 -22.29 30.34
CA CYS A 36 -13.50 -22.31 31.67
C CYS A 36 -14.54 -22.61 32.76
N ILE A 37 -15.70 -21.95 32.72
CA ILE A 37 -16.80 -22.19 33.67
C ILE A 37 -17.32 -23.64 33.55
N LEU A 38 -17.51 -24.15 32.34
CA LEU A 38 -17.99 -25.53 32.11
C LEU A 38 -17.01 -26.59 32.65
N LEU A 39 -15.71 -26.33 32.63
CA LEU A 39 -14.69 -27.26 33.12
C LEU A 39 -14.62 -27.32 34.65
N ILE A 40 -14.96 -26.22 35.35
CA ILE A 40 -14.93 -26.15 36.82
C ILE A 40 -15.96 -27.11 37.42
N PHE A 41 -17.21 -27.06 36.96
CA PHE A 41 -18.28 -27.89 37.53
C PHE A 41 -18.23 -29.33 37.03
N GLU A 42 -18.25 -30.29 37.97
CA GLU A 42 -18.14 -31.73 37.67
C GLU A 42 -19.23 -32.24 36.72
N ARG A 43 -20.45 -31.71 36.83
CA ARG A 43 -21.59 -32.09 35.98
C ARG A 43 -21.43 -31.64 34.52
N SER A 44 -20.77 -30.50 34.28
CA SER A 44 -20.58 -29.95 32.93
C SER A 44 -19.20 -30.23 32.34
N ARG A 45 -18.29 -30.83 33.11
CA ARG A 45 -16.89 -31.03 32.72
C ARG A 45 -16.73 -31.76 31.38
N LYS A 46 -17.57 -32.77 31.12
CA LYS A 46 -17.58 -33.49 29.84
C LYS A 46 -17.87 -32.56 28.66
N ILE A 47 -18.86 -31.67 28.81
CA ILE A 47 -19.23 -30.68 27.78
C ILE A 47 -18.10 -29.67 27.60
N GLY A 48 -17.48 -29.22 28.70
CA GLY A 48 -16.32 -28.34 28.66
C GLY A 48 -15.14 -28.95 27.91
N LEU A 49 -14.85 -30.24 28.10
CA LEU A 49 -13.77 -30.95 27.40
C LEU A 49 -14.01 -31.04 25.89
N TYR A 50 -15.22 -31.43 25.47
CA TYR A 50 -15.57 -31.42 24.03
C TYR A 50 -15.53 -30.02 23.43
N SER A 51 -16.00 -29.00 24.16
CA SER A 51 -16.00 -27.62 23.70
C SER A 51 -14.59 -27.05 23.55
N SER A 52 -13.70 -27.34 24.52
CA SER A 52 -12.27 -26.99 24.44
C SER A 52 -11.59 -27.67 23.26
N PHE A 53 -11.86 -28.96 23.03
CA PHE A 53 -11.35 -29.69 21.86
C PHE A 53 -11.79 -29.01 20.55
N VAL A 54 -13.08 -28.70 20.39
CA VAL A 54 -13.60 -28.03 19.19
C VAL A 54 -12.98 -26.65 18.98
N LEU A 55 -12.80 -25.87 20.05
CA LEU A 55 -12.15 -24.56 19.97
C LEU A 55 -10.71 -24.69 19.45
N MET A 56 -9.93 -25.63 20.01
CA MET A 56 -8.54 -25.85 19.60
C MET A 56 -8.43 -26.37 18.16
N VAL A 57 -9.32 -27.28 17.73
CA VAL A 57 -9.37 -27.72 16.32
C VAL A 57 -9.70 -26.54 15.40
N SER A 58 -10.71 -25.73 15.75
CA SER A 58 -11.10 -24.57 14.94
C SER A 58 -9.94 -23.58 14.79
N PHE A 59 -9.22 -23.33 15.89
CA PHE A 59 -8.06 -22.45 15.89
C PHE A 59 -6.86 -23.04 15.13
N THR A 60 -6.68 -24.36 15.14
CA THR A 60 -5.66 -25.06 14.35
C THR A 60 -5.92 -24.90 12.85
N VAL A 61 -7.17 -25.13 12.41
CA VAL A 61 -7.56 -24.97 11.00
C VAL A 61 -7.42 -23.51 10.56
N TYR A 62 -7.81 -22.56 11.41
CA TYR A 62 -7.61 -21.13 11.17
C TYR A 62 -6.14 -20.79 10.92
N ILE A 63 -5.23 -21.19 11.81
CA ILE A 63 -3.78 -20.96 11.65
C ILE A 63 -3.26 -21.62 10.38
N TYR A 64 -3.64 -22.87 10.11
CA TYR A 64 -3.24 -23.59 8.91
C TYR A 64 -3.67 -22.84 7.63
N MET A 65 -4.90 -22.32 7.59
CA MET A 65 -5.39 -21.59 6.43
C MET A 65 -4.70 -20.25 6.25
N ILE A 66 -4.39 -19.52 7.33
CA ILE A 66 -3.58 -18.30 7.23
C ILE A 66 -2.22 -18.59 6.61
N LEU A 67 -1.54 -19.65 7.07
CA LEU A 67 -0.19 -19.97 6.62
C LEU A 67 -0.11 -20.43 5.16
N ASN A 68 -1.18 -21.03 4.61
CA ASN A 68 -1.15 -21.65 3.28
C ASN A 68 -2.01 -20.94 2.22
N TYR A 69 -3.01 -20.16 2.63
CA TYR A 69 -3.99 -19.57 1.71
C TYR A 69 -4.14 -18.04 1.87
N SER A 70 -3.62 -17.44 2.93
CA SER A 70 -3.67 -15.99 3.11
C SER A 70 -2.54 -15.30 2.36
N GLU A 71 -2.86 -14.18 1.71
CA GLU A 71 -1.87 -13.31 1.03
C GLU A 71 -0.95 -12.59 2.04
N PHE A 72 -1.35 -12.52 3.30
CA PHE A 72 -0.58 -11.89 4.37
C PHE A 72 -0.85 -12.55 5.73
N ILE A 73 0.15 -12.51 6.58
CA ILE A 73 0.10 -13.04 7.95
C ILE A 73 0.04 -11.84 8.90
N PRO A 74 -1.02 -11.68 9.72
CA PRO A 74 -1.09 -10.58 10.67
C PRO A 74 -0.03 -10.74 11.77
N CYS A 75 0.35 -9.64 12.43
CA CYS A 75 1.18 -9.71 13.61
C CYS A 75 0.45 -10.50 14.73
N SER A 76 1.20 -11.30 15.48
CA SER A 76 0.66 -12.07 16.60
C SER A 76 0.51 -11.17 17.82
N CYS A 77 -0.68 -10.73 18.24
CA CYS A 77 -0.87 -10.10 19.57
C CYS A 77 -1.87 -10.86 20.45
N GLY A 78 -1.54 -12.12 20.75
CA GLY A 78 -2.26 -12.95 21.71
C GLY A 78 -1.47 -13.13 23.01
N GLY A 79 -1.30 -12.08 23.82
CA GLY A 79 -0.68 -12.18 25.15
C GLY A 79 0.65 -12.94 25.17
N ILE A 80 0.78 -13.98 26.00
CA ILE A 80 1.99 -14.82 26.11
C ILE A 80 2.44 -15.44 24.77
N LEU A 81 1.53 -15.56 23.78
CA LEU A 81 1.77 -16.13 22.46
C LEU A 81 2.20 -15.09 21.41
N GLU A 82 2.26 -13.80 21.76
CA GLU A 82 2.77 -12.72 20.90
C GLU A 82 4.23 -12.92 20.46
N LYS A 83 5.04 -13.58 21.30
CA LYS A 83 6.46 -13.83 21.03
C LYS A 83 6.74 -15.10 20.22
N MET A 84 5.71 -15.84 19.82
CA MET A 84 5.84 -17.13 19.13
C MET A 84 5.60 -16.97 17.63
N ASP A 85 6.49 -17.57 16.82
CA ASP A 85 6.28 -17.67 15.38
C ASP A 85 5.03 -18.49 15.03
N TRP A 86 4.34 -18.17 13.94
CA TRP A 86 3.07 -18.80 13.56
C TRP A 86 3.19 -20.32 13.35
N LYS A 87 4.33 -20.80 12.85
CA LYS A 87 4.58 -22.25 12.70
C LYS A 87 4.71 -22.93 14.05
N THR A 88 5.42 -22.30 14.99
CA THR A 88 5.53 -22.81 16.36
C THR A 88 4.17 -22.80 17.06
N HIS A 89 3.35 -21.77 16.81
CA HIS A 89 1.99 -21.69 17.35
C HIS A 89 1.09 -22.81 16.81
N LEU A 90 1.19 -23.13 15.51
CA LEU A 90 0.50 -24.27 14.91
C LEU A 90 0.87 -25.59 15.60
N ILE A 91 2.16 -25.83 15.84
CA ILE A 91 2.65 -27.05 16.52
C ILE A 91 2.11 -27.13 17.95
N PHE A 92 2.16 -26.01 18.69
CA PHE A 92 1.62 -25.92 20.05
C PHE A 92 0.12 -26.25 20.10
N ASN A 93 -0.65 -25.72 19.14
CA ASN A 93 -2.08 -25.97 19.06
C ASN A 93 -2.38 -27.44 18.74
N ILE A 94 -1.68 -28.04 17.77
CA ILE A 94 -1.81 -29.47 17.44
C ILE A 94 -1.52 -30.35 18.67
N ALA A 95 -0.46 -30.06 19.43
CA ALA A 95 -0.15 -30.77 20.66
C ALA A 95 -1.30 -30.67 21.68
N THR A 96 -1.90 -29.48 21.81
CA THR A 96 -3.02 -29.25 22.73
C THR A 96 -4.29 -29.98 22.28
N VAL A 97 -4.57 -30.07 20.98
CA VAL A 97 -5.68 -30.87 20.42
C VAL A 97 -5.52 -32.35 20.79
N ILE A 98 -4.31 -32.90 20.69
CA ILE A 98 -4.02 -34.29 21.06
C ILE A 98 -4.24 -34.51 22.56
N ILE A 99 -3.77 -33.58 23.40
CA ILE A 99 -3.99 -33.64 24.86
C ILE A 99 -5.48 -33.58 25.19
N ALA A 100 -6.24 -32.69 24.57
CA ALA A 100 -7.68 -32.57 24.77
C ALA A 100 -8.43 -33.85 24.34
N ALA A 101 -8.05 -34.44 23.21
CA ALA A 101 -8.60 -35.73 22.77
C ALA A 101 -8.33 -36.85 23.77
N PHE A 102 -7.08 -36.91 24.28
CA PHE A 102 -6.70 -37.91 25.29
C PHE A 102 -7.46 -37.71 26.60
N ALA A 103 -7.64 -36.46 27.04
CA ALA A 103 -8.43 -36.13 28.22
C ALA A 103 -9.90 -36.58 28.08
N VAL A 104 -10.51 -36.42 26.92
CA VAL A 104 -11.88 -36.92 26.64
C VAL A 104 -11.94 -38.45 26.70
N ILE A 105 -10.95 -39.14 26.14
CA ILE A 105 -10.88 -40.61 26.16
C ILE A 105 -10.71 -41.12 27.60
N LEU A 106 -9.81 -40.52 28.39
CA LEU A 106 -9.59 -40.89 29.79
C LEU A 106 -10.80 -40.60 30.67
N TYR A 107 -11.57 -39.56 30.36
CA TYR A 107 -12.80 -39.24 31.07
C TYR A 107 -13.98 -40.16 30.68
N SER A 108 -13.88 -40.88 29.56
CA SER A 108 -14.90 -41.86 29.16
C SER A 108 -14.83 -43.13 30.01
N ASP A 109 -15.98 -43.77 30.25
CA ASP A 109 -16.05 -45.05 30.97
C ASP A 109 -15.14 -46.08 30.27
N SER A 110 -14.40 -46.90 31.03
CA SER A 110 -13.41 -47.84 30.50
C SER A 110 -13.99 -48.93 29.59
N LYS A 111 -15.32 -48.95 29.44
CA LYS A 111 -16.02 -49.79 28.46
C LYS A 111 -15.61 -49.40 27.05
N ARG A 112 -15.11 -50.37 26.29
CA ARG A 112 -14.70 -50.23 24.89
C ARG A 112 -15.74 -49.51 24.00
N GLN A 113 -17.04 -49.74 24.23
CA GLN A 113 -18.12 -49.08 23.48
C GLN A 113 -18.18 -47.56 23.74
N GLU A 114 -17.95 -47.10 24.97
CA GLU A 114 -18.00 -45.66 25.31
C GLU A 114 -16.76 -44.92 24.80
N ILE A 115 -15.60 -45.58 24.79
CA ILE A 115 -14.39 -45.08 24.13
C ILE A 115 -14.64 -44.91 22.62
N PHE A 116 -15.19 -45.92 21.94
CA PHE A 116 -15.50 -45.83 20.50
C PHE A 116 -16.49 -44.72 20.18
N LYS A 117 -17.55 -44.55 20.97
CA LYS A 117 -18.50 -43.43 20.83
C LYS A 117 -17.79 -42.08 20.98
N SER A 118 -16.91 -41.96 21.99
CA SER A 118 -16.19 -40.72 22.26
C SER A 118 -15.23 -40.36 21.13
N VAL A 119 -14.48 -41.33 20.60
CA VAL A 119 -13.59 -41.15 19.45
C VAL A 119 -14.37 -40.80 18.18
N SER A 120 -15.48 -41.49 17.91
CA SER A 120 -16.34 -41.19 16.77
C SER A 120 -16.89 -39.76 16.85
N LEU A 121 -17.33 -39.34 18.05
CA LEU A 121 -17.81 -37.98 18.27
C LEU A 121 -16.70 -36.94 18.07
N LEU A 122 -15.48 -37.18 18.55
CA LEU A 122 -14.33 -36.29 18.31
C LEU A 122 -14.05 -36.14 16.81
N LEU A 123 -14.07 -37.23 16.03
CA LEU A 123 -13.87 -37.17 14.59
C LEU A 123 -14.96 -36.36 13.89
N VAL A 124 -16.23 -36.59 14.23
CA VAL A 124 -17.36 -35.84 13.67
C VAL A 124 -17.22 -34.34 13.99
N LEU A 125 -16.93 -34.01 15.25
CA LEU A 125 -16.75 -32.62 15.68
C LEU A 125 -15.57 -31.94 14.96
N SER A 126 -14.47 -32.65 14.75
CA SER A 126 -13.34 -32.14 13.96
C SER A 126 -13.73 -31.84 12.52
N ILE A 127 -14.44 -32.77 11.86
CA ILE A 127 -14.89 -32.58 10.46
C ILE A 127 -15.84 -31.38 10.35
N VAL A 128 -16.78 -31.26 11.29
CA VAL A 128 -17.72 -30.13 11.34
C VAL A 128 -17.00 -28.82 11.57
N SER A 129 -16.06 -28.76 12.52
CA SER A 129 -15.23 -27.58 12.79
C SER A 129 -14.41 -27.16 11.56
N CYS A 130 -13.70 -28.10 10.93
CA CYS A 130 -12.97 -27.85 9.69
C CYS A 130 -13.89 -27.28 8.60
N SER A 131 -15.05 -27.90 8.39
CA SER A 131 -16.00 -27.49 7.35
C SER A 131 -16.56 -26.10 7.60
N ALA A 132 -16.91 -25.78 8.86
CA ALA A 132 -17.41 -24.47 9.26
C ALA A 132 -16.37 -23.37 9.01
N ILE A 133 -15.12 -23.62 9.40
CA ILE A 133 -14.02 -22.66 9.23
C ILE A 133 -13.70 -22.44 7.74
N ILE A 134 -13.71 -23.49 6.91
CA ILE A 134 -13.52 -23.39 5.46
C ILE A 134 -14.68 -22.62 4.80
N LEU A 135 -15.93 -22.87 5.22
CA LEU A 135 -17.10 -22.16 4.70
C LEU A 135 -17.02 -20.67 5.04
N MET A 136 -16.66 -20.35 6.29
CA MET A 136 -16.51 -18.97 6.75
C MET A 136 -15.41 -18.24 5.97
N TYR A 137 -14.28 -18.91 5.69
CA TYR A 137 -13.22 -18.37 4.84
C TYR A 137 -13.74 -18.03 3.44
N ARG A 138 -14.42 -18.96 2.77
CA ARG A 138 -14.98 -18.74 1.43
C ARG A 138 -16.01 -17.61 1.40
N GLN A 139 -16.85 -17.52 2.43
CA GLN A 139 -17.84 -16.46 2.56
C GLN A 139 -17.18 -15.09 2.79
N SER A 140 -16.18 -15.01 3.66
CA SER A 140 -15.42 -13.78 3.90
C SER A 140 -14.73 -13.29 2.62
N GLU A 141 -14.05 -14.18 1.90
CA GLU A 141 -13.41 -13.88 0.62
C GLU A 141 -14.42 -13.37 -0.43
N PHE A 142 -15.60 -13.98 -0.50
CA PHE A 142 -16.66 -13.56 -1.41
C PHE A 142 -17.20 -12.17 -1.07
N MET A 143 -17.47 -11.88 0.21
CA MET A 143 -17.97 -10.58 0.66
C MET A 143 -16.96 -9.46 0.39
N ILE A 144 -15.68 -9.67 0.72
CA ILE A 144 -14.62 -8.68 0.51
C ILE A 144 -14.46 -8.37 -0.99
N LYS A 145 -14.46 -9.41 -1.84
CA LYS A 145 -14.32 -9.22 -3.30
C LYS A 145 -15.54 -8.60 -3.96
N LYS A 146 -16.75 -8.87 -3.46
CA LYS A 146 -18.00 -8.39 -4.05
C LYS A 146 -18.33 -6.96 -3.62
N GLU A 147 -18.14 -6.63 -2.35
CA GLU A 147 -18.59 -5.36 -1.79
C GLU A 147 -17.55 -4.24 -1.90
N ASN A 148 -16.30 -4.54 -2.26
CA ASN A 148 -15.20 -3.57 -2.29
C ASN A 148 -15.20 -2.70 -1.03
N ASN A 149 -15.45 -3.33 0.12
CA ASN A 149 -15.27 -2.67 1.40
C ASN A 149 -13.85 -2.11 1.39
N PHE A 150 -13.69 -0.82 1.68
CA PHE A 150 -12.41 -0.09 1.58
C PHE A 150 -11.27 -0.63 2.49
N THR A 151 -11.40 -1.85 3.00
CA THR A 151 -10.33 -2.68 3.55
C THR A 151 -9.26 -2.95 2.49
N ARG A 152 -8.22 -2.11 2.50
CA ARG A 152 -7.04 -2.25 1.66
C ARG A 152 -6.20 -3.45 2.12
N ARG A 153 -6.00 -4.43 1.23
CA ARG A 153 -4.99 -5.47 1.41
C ARG A 153 -3.65 -4.92 0.95
N PHE A 154 -2.70 -4.77 1.86
CA PHE A 154 -1.34 -4.39 1.50
C PHE A 154 -0.53 -5.66 1.24
N LEU A 155 -0.01 -5.80 0.01
CA LEU A 155 0.98 -6.82 -0.29
C LEU A 155 2.20 -6.57 0.60
N GLN A 156 2.72 -7.59 1.28
CA GLN A 156 3.92 -7.42 2.12
C GLN A 156 5.21 -7.26 1.28
N HIS A 157 5.17 -7.61 -0.01
CA HIS A 157 6.34 -7.58 -0.91
C HIS A 157 5.98 -7.22 -2.37
N PRO A 158 5.32 -6.09 -2.66
CA PRO A 158 4.95 -5.74 -4.04
C PRO A 158 6.17 -5.42 -4.92
N ILE A 159 7.33 -5.16 -4.29
CA ILE A 159 8.56 -4.76 -4.97
C ILE A 159 9.72 -5.51 -4.31
N THR A 160 10.33 -6.43 -5.04
CA THR A 160 11.64 -6.98 -4.68
C THR A 160 12.69 -5.94 -5.00
N GLU A 161 13.39 -5.47 -3.96
CA GLU A 161 14.47 -4.50 -4.12
C GLU A 161 15.64 -5.15 -4.87
N GLU A 162 15.83 -4.80 -6.15
CA GLU A 162 16.98 -5.31 -6.91
C GLU A 162 18.28 -4.60 -6.56
N LYS A 163 18.23 -3.27 -6.42
CA LYS A 163 19.42 -2.41 -6.18
C LYS A 163 19.06 -1.19 -5.33
N ARG A 164 20.03 -0.72 -4.56
CA ARG A 164 19.94 0.49 -3.73
C ARG A 164 21.22 1.30 -3.83
N SER A 165 21.06 2.62 -3.83
CA SER A 165 22.15 3.56 -3.62
C SER A 165 21.72 4.63 -2.63
N ASN A 166 22.62 5.01 -1.72
CA ASN A 166 22.36 6.05 -0.73
C ASN A 166 22.90 7.38 -1.25
N LEU A 167 22.00 8.33 -1.52
CA LEU A 167 22.30 9.66 -2.03
C LEU A 167 22.94 10.60 -1.01
N GLN A 168 23.08 10.18 0.26
CA GLN A 168 23.66 10.92 1.40
C GLN A 168 22.87 12.15 1.87
N ILE A 169 22.13 12.82 0.97
CA ILE A 169 21.33 14.01 1.25
C ILE A 169 19.90 13.82 0.76
N ASN A 170 18.95 14.46 1.44
CA ASN A 170 17.51 14.36 1.18
C ASN A 170 16.99 15.48 0.26
N SER A 171 17.87 16.25 -0.37
CA SER A 171 17.49 17.36 -1.25
C SER A 171 17.31 16.97 -2.72
N TYR A 172 17.54 15.70 -3.08
CA TYR A 172 17.37 15.21 -4.44
C TYR A 172 15.89 14.92 -4.77
N TYR A 173 15.52 15.17 -6.02
CA TYR A 173 14.26 14.70 -6.61
C TYR A 173 14.52 14.09 -7.99
N PHE A 174 13.61 13.24 -8.44
CA PHE A 174 13.71 12.61 -9.75
C PHE A 174 13.46 13.62 -10.87
N ALA A 175 14.47 13.87 -11.71
CA ALA A 175 14.38 14.76 -12.85
C ALA A 175 14.02 14.02 -14.15
N GLY A 176 14.34 12.74 -14.25
CA GLY A 176 13.97 11.91 -15.41
C GLY A 176 14.89 10.70 -15.58
N ILE A 177 14.61 9.90 -16.60
CA ILE A 177 15.40 8.72 -16.96
C ILE A 177 15.67 8.72 -18.46
N SER A 178 16.88 8.32 -18.86
CA SER A 178 17.23 8.02 -20.25
C SER A 178 17.51 6.52 -20.41
N LYS A 179 17.94 6.10 -21.60
CA LYS A 179 18.26 4.69 -21.89
C LYS A 179 19.33 4.12 -20.94
N ASP A 180 20.26 4.95 -20.48
CA ASP A 180 21.46 4.50 -19.79
C ASP A 180 21.65 5.11 -18.39
N SER A 181 20.85 6.12 -18.02
CA SER A 181 21.07 6.86 -16.77
C SER A 181 19.79 7.41 -16.15
N VAL A 182 19.78 7.46 -14.82
CA VAL A 182 18.80 8.17 -14.01
C VAL A 182 19.33 9.58 -13.71
N TYR A 183 18.46 10.57 -13.83
CA TYR A 183 18.79 11.97 -13.56
C TYR A 183 18.02 12.48 -12.34
N LEU A 184 18.75 13.17 -11.47
CA LEU A 184 18.28 13.75 -10.23
C LEU A 184 18.54 15.26 -10.25
N GLY A 185 17.52 16.04 -9.94
CA GLY A 185 17.66 17.45 -9.62
C GLY A 185 17.81 17.64 -8.12
N ASN A 186 18.22 18.84 -7.69
CA ASN A 186 18.43 19.13 -6.29
C ASN A 186 17.71 20.42 -5.86
N TYR A 187 16.90 20.36 -4.79
CA TYR A 187 16.15 21.52 -4.28
C TYR A 187 17.06 22.61 -3.68
N THR A 188 18.19 22.22 -3.08
CA THR A 188 19.18 23.14 -2.50
C THR A 188 20.22 23.63 -3.50
N ALA A 189 20.43 22.90 -4.59
CA ALA A 189 21.32 23.25 -5.70
C ALA A 189 20.55 23.17 -7.05
N PRO A 190 19.61 24.10 -7.32
CA PRO A 190 18.64 23.98 -8.41
C PRO A 190 19.25 23.96 -9.83
N PHE A 191 20.48 24.44 -9.98
CA PHE A 191 21.21 24.45 -11.25
C PHE A 191 22.16 23.24 -11.39
N LEU A 192 22.07 22.25 -10.50
CA LEU A 192 22.86 21.02 -10.54
C LEU A 192 22.00 19.85 -11.02
N LEU A 193 22.40 19.24 -12.13
CA LEU A 193 21.82 18.00 -12.64
C LEU A 193 22.77 16.85 -12.34
N THR A 194 22.36 15.95 -11.45
CA THR A 194 23.14 14.77 -11.08
C THR A 194 22.63 13.57 -11.88
N SER A 195 23.52 12.80 -12.50
CA SER A 195 23.18 11.60 -13.25
C SER A 195 23.88 10.38 -12.66
N THR A 196 23.21 9.24 -12.64
CA THR A 196 23.80 7.96 -12.25
C THR A 196 23.44 6.87 -13.25
N ASP A 197 24.33 5.91 -13.49
CA ASP A 197 24.04 4.78 -14.36
C ASP A 197 22.93 3.88 -13.76
N LEU A 198 22.27 3.06 -14.58
CA LEU A 198 21.19 2.19 -14.11
C LEU A 198 21.64 1.14 -13.07
N ASN A 199 22.95 0.93 -12.87
CA ASN A 199 23.48 0.07 -11.80
C ASN A 199 23.87 0.86 -10.54
N PHE A 200 23.67 2.17 -10.52
CA PHE A 200 23.99 3.08 -9.42
C PHE A 200 25.46 3.01 -8.94
N LYS A 201 26.41 2.79 -9.86
CA LYS A 201 27.85 2.66 -9.56
C LYS A 201 28.61 3.96 -9.78
N ALA A 202 28.25 4.69 -10.82
CA ALA A 202 28.89 5.93 -11.21
C ALA A 202 27.90 7.08 -11.09
N THR A 203 28.34 8.18 -10.48
CA THR A 203 27.58 9.42 -10.37
C THR A 203 28.38 10.53 -11.03
N LYS A 204 27.70 11.34 -11.84
CA LYS A 204 28.27 12.51 -12.51
C LYS A 204 27.38 13.70 -12.24
N GLU A 205 28.00 14.84 -11.98
CA GLU A 205 27.30 16.10 -11.79
C GLU A 205 27.51 17.01 -12.99
N ASN A 206 26.44 17.67 -13.42
CA ASN A 206 26.44 18.60 -14.54
C ASN A 206 25.79 19.91 -14.11
N ARG A 207 26.56 21.00 -14.05
CA ARG A 207 26.02 22.33 -13.78
C ARG A 207 25.34 22.88 -15.02
N VAL A 208 24.12 23.35 -14.84
CA VAL A 208 23.29 23.99 -15.87
C VAL A 208 23.41 25.50 -15.75
N LEU A 209 23.69 26.16 -16.86
CA LEU A 209 23.88 27.61 -16.98
C LEU A 209 22.84 28.16 -17.97
N PRO A 210 21.77 28.81 -17.48
CA PRO A 210 20.81 29.47 -18.36
C PRO A 210 21.44 30.71 -19.02
N ASP A 211 21.04 31.00 -20.25
CA ASP A 211 21.46 32.18 -21.01
C ASP A 211 21.01 33.51 -20.39
N ARG A 212 19.96 33.47 -19.55
CA ARG A 212 19.47 34.59 -18.75
C ARG A 212 19.27 34.13 -17.32
N TYR A 213 19.76 34.90 -16.35
CA TYR A 213 19.65 34.58 -14.92
C TYR A 213 19.22 35.78 -14.06
N ASN A 214 18.74 36.86 -14.69
CA ASN A 214 18.32 38.10 -14.02
C ASN A 214 16.90 37.98 -13.46
N PHE A 215 16.61 36.88 -12.76
CA PHE A 215 15.30 36.59 -12.20
C PHE A 215 15.41 36.15 -10.75
N ASP A 216 14.46 36.59 -9.93
CA ASP A 216 14.28 36.12 -8.56
C ASP A 216 13.55 34.77 -8.56
N PHE A 217 14.31 33.74 -8.91
CA PHE A 217 13.84 32.36 -8.91
C PHE A 217 13.28 31.94 -7.55
N LYS A 218 12.14 31.24 -7.57
CA LYS A 218 11.45 30.76 -6.37
C LYS A 218 11.45 29.25 -6.27
N ARG A 219 11.22 28.55 -7.39
CA ARG A 219 11.06 27.09 -7.42
C ARG A 219 11.58 26.53 -8.73
N VAL A 220 12.88 26.65 -8.92
CA VAL A 220 13.57 26.12 -10.10
C VAL A 220 13.60 24.61 -10.04
N GLN A 221 13.19 23.99 -11.15
CA GLN A 221 13.18 22.55 -11.32
C GLN A 221 13.84 22.15 -12.65
N LEU A 222 14.40 20.95 -12.65
CA LEU A 222 15.00 20.29 -13.79
C LEU A 222 14.15 19.08 -14.18
N LYS A 223 13.87 18.94 -15.48
CA LYS A 223 13.36 17.70 -16.06
C LYS A 223 14.21 17.24 -17.22
N VAL A 224 14.35 15.94 -17.36
CA VAL A 224 15.03 15.29 -18.48
C VAL A 224 14.00 14.54 -19.31
N ASN A 225 14.02 14.77 -20.62
CA ASN A 225 13.23 14.02 -21.58
C ASN A 225 14.09 13.72 -22.82
N ALA A 226 14.32 12.42 -23.06
CA ALA A 226 15.19 11.90 -24.10
C ALA A 226 16.61 12.51 -24.03
N GLN A 227 17.04 13.24 -25.06
CA GLN A 227 18.37 13.87 -25.13
C GLN A 227 18.39 15.31 -24.61
N ASN A 228 17.24 15.85 -24.18
CA ASN A 228 17.12 17.22 -23.74
C ASN A 228 16.85 17.28 -22.24
N TYR A 229 17.31 18.36 -21.62
CA TYR A 229 16.89 18.75 -20.28
C TYR A 229 16.21 20.12 -20.34
N TYR A 230 15.34 20.36 -19.36
CA TYR A 230 14.54 21.55 -19.23
C TYR A 230 14.72 22.08 -17.82
N LEU A 231 15.15 23.32 -17.72
CA LEU A 231 15.22 24.06 -16.46
C LEU A 231 14.07 25.05 -16.47
N TYR A 232 13.24 25.09 -15.45
CA TYR A 232 12.09 25.98 -15.44
C TYR A 232 11.72 26.43 -14.04
N ASP A 233 11.02 27.56 -13.97
CA ASP A 233 10.29 28.01 -12.79
C ASP A 233 8.88 28.37 -13.26
N GLY A 234 7.86 27.97 -12.50
CA GLY A 234 6.47 28.28 -12.82
C GLY A 234 5.96 29.57 -12.18
N SER A 235 6.64 30.03 -11.12
CA SER A 235 6.37 31.31 -10.43
C SER A 235 7.09 32.47 -11.11
N VAL A 236 8.22 32.19 -11.75
CA VAL A 236 8.88 33.07 -12.72
C VAL A 236 8.69 32.39 -14.06
N PRO A 237 7.74 32.79 -14.93
CA PRO A 237 7.26 32.00 -16.07
C PRO A 237 8.32 31.86 -17.17
N VAL A 238 9.30 31.00 -16.93
CA VAL A 238 10.48 30.81 -17.77
C VAL A 238 10.80 29.33 -17.90
N ILE A 239 11.10 28.91 -19.13
CA ILE A 239 11.52 27.56 -19.47
C ILE A 239 12.78 27.69 -20.31
N TYR A 240 13.85 27.06 -19.88
CA TYR A 240 15.08 26.88 -20.63
C TYR A 240 15.17 25.45 -21.15
N GLN A 241 15.82 25.28 -22.29
CA GLN A 241 16.10 24.00 -22.90
C GLN A 241 17.60 23.85 -23.13
N GLY A 242 18.15 22.68 -22.81
CA GLY A 242 19.53 22.30 -23.12
C GLY A 242 19.61 20.85 -23.57
N ILE A 243 20.77 20.46 -24.07
CA ILE A 243 21.08 19.09 -24.52
C ILE A 243 21.91 18.42 -23.44
N LEU A 244 21.60 17.17 -23.09
CA LEU A 244 22.34 16.40 -22.10
C LEU A 244 23.85 16.37 -22.44
N GLY A 245 24.68 16.62 -21.42
CA GLY A 245 26.13 16.77 -21.59
C GLY A 245 26.61 18.19 -21.92
N ASN A 246 25.71 19.08 -22.36
CA ASN A 246 26.01 20.51 -22.50
C ASN A 246 25.56 21.28 -21.25
N HIS A 247 26.43 22.16 -20.75
CA HIS A 247 26.17 23.01 -19.60
C HIS A 247 25.22 24.18 -19.93
N GLN A 248 25.14 24.61 -21.18
CA GLN A 248 24.37 25.79 -21.57
C GLN A 248 22.91 25.45 -21.86
N ALA A 249 21.99 26.21 -21.26
CA ALA A 249 20.56 26.14 -21.52
C ALA A 249 20.07 27.46 -22.13
N LYS A 250 19.31 27.38 -23.21
CA LYS A 250 18.76 28.55 -23.91
C LYS A 250 17.31 28.79 -23.50
N THR A 251 16.89 30.04 -23.43
CA THR A 251 15.49 30.41 -23.15
C THR A 251 14.59 29.88 -24.27
N LEU A 252 13.63 29.01 -23.92
CA LEU A 252 12.62 28.47 -24.81
C LEU A 252 11.28 29.21 -24.65
N SER A 253 10.91 29.56 -23.42
CA SER A 253 9.69 30.32 -23.09
C SER A 253 10.01 31.38 -22.04
N LEU A 254 9.48 32.59 -22.21
CA LEU A 254 9.58 33.68 -21.24
C LEU A 254 8.28 34.47 -21.21
N GLY A 255 7.63 34.56 -20.04
CA GLY A 255 6.43 35.37 -19.83
C GLY A 255 5.15 34.82 -20.46
N GLN A 256 5.16 33.60 -20.98
CA GLN A 256 4.00 33.05 -21.73
C GLN A 256 2.91 32.47 -20.82
N ALA A 257 3.28 31.83 -19.70
CA ALA A 257 2.32 31.26 -18.75
C ALA A 257 2.96 31.03 -17.38
N TYR A 258 2.23 31.36 -16.31
CA TYR A 258 2.52 30.87 -14.96
C TYR A 258 1.95 29.46 -14.80
N PHE A 259 2.62 28.60 -14.03
CA PHE A 259 2.16 27.22 -13.82
C PHE A 259 2.60 26.66 -12.47
N SER A 260 1.77 25.79 -11.88
CA SER A 260 2.08 25.05 -10.67
C SER A 260 2.80 23.73 -10.96
N GLN A 261 2.52 23.11 -12.11
CA GLN A 261 3.14 21.87 -12.55
C GLN A 261 3.40 21.92 -14.05
N LEU A 262 4.48 21.25 -14.47
CA LEU A 262 4.86 21.14 -15.88
C LEU A 262 5.32 19.71 -16.19
N VAL A 263 4.82 19.18 -17.31
CA VAL A 263 5.23 17.90 -17.84
C VAL A 263 5.54 18.04 -19.33
N ASN A 264 6.69 17.52 -19.72
CA ASN A 264 7.12 17.47 -21.11
C ASN A 264 6.30 16.44 -21.89
N ILE A 265 5.53 16.88 -22.88
CA ILE A 265 4.86 15.99 -23.84
C ILE A 265 5.83 15.64 -24.97
N SER A 266 6.52 16.66 -25.49
CA SER A 266 7.49 16.52 -26.57
C SER A 266 8.67 17.47 -26.36
N LYS A 267 9.49 17.66 -27.40
CA LYS A 267 10.63 18.59 -27.36
C LYS A 267 10.20 20.04 -27.11
N ASP A 268 9.07 20.45 -27.70
CA ASP A 268 8.64 21.85 -27.74
C ASP A 268 7.19 22.04 -27.25
N ALA A 269 6.60 21.00 -26.65
CA ALA A 269 5.24 21.00 -26.12
C ALA A 269 5.19 20.51 -24.67
N PHE A 270 4.44 21.23 -23.85
CA PHE A 270 4.33 21.00 -22.42
C PHE A 270 2.87 20.96 -21.98
N ALA A 271 2.51 19.96 -21.17
CA ALA A 271 1.29 20.01 -20.38
C ALA A 271 1.58 20.81 -19.11
N ILE A 272 0.71 21.74 -18.77
CA ILE A 272 0.83 22.52 -17.54
C ILE A 272 -0.45 22.48 -16.73
N SER A 273 -0.29 22.61 -15.42
CA SER A 273 -1.37 22.94 -14.50
C SER A 273 -1.19 24.38 -14.04
N THR A 274 -2.24 25.18 -14.06
CA THR A 274 -2.19 26.61 -13.71
C THR A 274 -3.48 27.06 -13.05
N TYR A 275 -3.42 28.12 -12.25
CA TYR A 275 -4.61 28.74 -11.66
C TYR A 275 -5.20 29.74 -12.65
N PHE A 276 -6.44 29.48 -13.09
CA PHE A 276 -7.12 30.36 -14.04
C PHE A 276 -8.08 31.29 -13.30
N LYS A 277 -7.73 32.59 -13.28
CA LYS A 277 -8.43 33.62 -12.52
C LYS A 277 -9.90 33.75 -12.90
N ASP A 278 -10.23 33.71 -14.19
CA ASP A 278 -11.62 33.93 -14.65
C ASP A 278 -12.59 32.84 -14.19
N SER A 279 -12.09 31.62 -13.96
CA SER A 279 -12.89 30.51 -13.42
C SER A 279 -12.62 30.22 -11.94
N GLU A 280 -11.74 31.01 -11.31
CA GLU A 280 -11.26 30.84 -9.93
C GLU A 280 -10.97 29.38 -9.57
N LYS A 281 -10.24 28.68 -10.44
CA LYS A 281 -9.89 27.27 -10.24
C LYS A 281 -8.60 26.83 -10.92
N GLN A 282 -8.03 25.71 -10.47
CA GLN A 282 -6.95 25.05 -11.19
C GLN A 282 -7.46 24.54 -12.55
N THR A 283 -6.64 24.69 -13.57
CA THR A 283 -6.95 24.36 -14.96
C THR A 283 -5.74 23.75 -15.63
N LEU A 284 -5.98 22.80 -16.51
CA LEU A 284 -4.96 22.18 -17.34
C LEU A 284 -4.82 22.94 -18.64
N GLY A 285 -3.61 22.97 -19.19
CA GLY A 285 -3.34 23.62 -20.46
C GLY A 285 -2.18 22.99 -21.21
N LEU A 286 -2.11 23.33 -22.49
CA LEU A 286 -0.98 23.03 -23.35
C LEU A 286 -0.20 24.30 -23.61
N LEU A 287 1.11 24.25 -23.38
CA LEU A 287 2.06 25.31 -23.66
C LEU A 287 2.99 24.86 -24.79
N ASN A 288 2.95 25.57 -25.92
CA ASN A 288 3.77 25.36 -27.11
C ASN A 288 4.55 26.66 -27.41
N PRO A 289 5.74 26.86 -26.81
CA PRO A 289 6.41 28.16 -26.84
C PRO A 289 6.76 28.71 -28.22
N LEU A 290 6.93 27.82 -29.20
CA LEU A 290 7.31 28.16 -30.57
C LEU A 290 6.10 28.52 -31.48
N GLN A 291 4.87 28.34 -31.00
CA GLN A 291 3.66 28.64 -31.77
C GLN A 291 3.21 30.10 -31.56
N LYS A 292 2.48 30.65 -32.55
CA LYS A 292 1.94 32.02 -32.50
C LYS A 292 1.03 32.25 -31.29
N ASN A 293 0.20 31.26 -30.95
CA ASN A 293 -0.63 31.24 -29.75
C ASN A 293 -0.08 30.17 -28.82
N PRO A 294 0.88 30.51 -27.93
CA PRO A 294 1.65 29.51 -27.20
C PRO A 294 0.84 28.80 -26.13
N LEU A 295 -0.24 29.40 -25.61
CA LEU A 295 -1.01 28.85 -24.50
C LEU A 295 -2.44 28.47 -24.92
N ASN A 296 -2.84 27.24 -24.63
CA ASN A 296 -4.20 26.74 -24.83
C ASN A 296 -4.72 26.13 -23.52
N LEU A 297 -5.58 26.86 -22.81
CA LEU A 297 -6.17 26.43 -21.54
C LEU A 297 -7.45 25.60 -21.77
N LYS A 298 -7.62 24.55 -20.98
CA LYS A 298 -8.76 23.63 -21.00
C LYS A 298 -9.49 23.68 -19.66
N SER A 299 -10.10 24.83 -19.37
CA SER A 299 -10.81 25.10 -18.11
C SER A 299 -12.02 24.19 -17.85
N GLY A 300 -12.54 23.50 -18.86
CA GLY A 300 -13.69 22.58 -18.72
C GLY A 300 -13.36 21.21 -18.13
N ILE A 301 -12.08 20.82 -18.03
CA ILE A 301 -11.70 19.44 -17.65
C ILE A 301 -11.88 19.20 -16.14
N LEU A 302 -11.45 20.14 -15.30
CA LEU A 302 -11.52 20.01 -13.85
C LEU A 302 -12.84 20.58 -13.32
N GLY A 303 -13.61 19.74 -12.63
CA GLY A 303 -14.86 20.12 -11.97
C GLY A 303 -14.60 20.85 -10.66
N LYS A 304 -15.41 21.86 -10.35
CA LYS A 304 -15.37 22.57 -9.06
C LYS A 304 -16.67 22.28 -8.32
N THR A 305 -16.57 21.81 -7.07
CA THR A 305 -17.75 21.51 -6.23
C THR A 305 -17.94 22.58 -5.16
N ASN A 306 -16.85 22.95 -4.45
CA ASN A 306 -16.80 23.97 -3.40
C ASN A 306 -15.68 24.99 -3.69
N ASP A 307 -14.42 24.64 -3.38
CA ASP A 307 -13.25 25.49 -3.60
C ASP A 307 -12.52 25.08 -4.89
N GLY A 308 -12.20 26.05 -5.75
CA GLY A 308 -11.49 25.79 -7.00
C GLY A 308 -9.99 25.58 -6.82
N ILE A 309 -9.45 25.65 -5.60
CA ILE A 309 -8.03 25.36 -5.35
C ILE A 309 -7.88 23.91 -4.91
N PHE A 310 -8.43 23.53 -3.75
CA PHE A 310 -8.27 22.18 -3.21
C PHE A 310 -9.08 21.13 -3.96
N ASP A 311 -10.30 21.44 -4.41
CA ASP A 311 -11.14 20.46 -5.12
C ASP A 311 -10.65 20.14 -6.53
N THR A 312 -9.62 20.85 -6.99
CA THR A 312 -9.00 20.61 -8.29
C THR A 312 -7.49 20.40 -8.20
N ASP A 313 -6.93 20.30 -6.99
CA ASP A 313 -5.51 19.99 -6.79
C ASP A 313 -5.24 18.50 -7.02
N GLY A 314 -4.09 18.19 -7.59
CA GLY A 314 -3.81 16.86 -8.10
C GLY A 314 -2.50 16.84 -8.86
N GLN A 315 -2.11 15.67 -9.36
CA GLN A 315 -0.84 15.48 -10.03
C GLN A 315 -1.00 15.28 -11.53
N LEU A 316 -0.26 16.09 -12.30
CA LEU A 316 -0.15 15.96 -13.73
C LEU A 316 1.04 15.05 -14.08
N HIS A 317 0.73 13.98 -14.81
CA HIS A 317 1.68 13.00 -15.31
C HIS A 317 1.54 12.85 -16.83
N PHE A 318 2.58 12.33 -17.47
CA PHE A 318 2.56 11.99 -18.89
C PHE A 318 3.19 10.63 -19.06
N ASP A 319 2.50 9.76 -19.79
CA ASP A 319 3.03 8.45 -20.18
C ASP A 319 3.61 8.54 -21.59
N PRO A 320 4.95 8.42 -21.75
CA PRO A 320 5.57 8.44 -23.07
C PRO A 320 5.22 7.24 -23.95
N LEU A 321 4.77 6.11 -23.39
CA LEU A 321 4.44 4.91 -24.17
C LEU A 321 3.07 5.05 -24.85
N THR A 322 2.06 5.47 -24.09
CA THR A 322 0.71 5.70 -24.62
C THR A 322 0.51 7.09 -25.21
N GLN A 323 1.44 8.03 -24.96
CA GLN A 323 1.33 9.45 -25.34
C GLN A 323 0.13 10.16 -24.69
N ILE A 324 -0.25 9.74 -23.48
CA ILE A 324 -1.40 10.27 -22.74
C ILE A 324 -0.90 11.10 -21.56
N ALA A 325 -1.40 12.33 -21.45
CA ALA A 325 -1.30 13.11 -20.22
C ALA A 325 -2.45 12.74 -19.28
N VAL A 326 -2.12 12.36 -18.05
CA VAL A 326 -3.08 11.94 -17.04
C VAL A 326 -3.03 12.93 -15.89
N TYR A 327 -4.20 13.38 -15.44
CA TYR A 327 -4.33 14.17 -14.24
C TYR A 327 -5.02 13.32 -13.18
N VAL A 328 -4.34 13.11 -12.04
CA VAL A 328 -4.87 12.33 -10.93
C VAL A 328 -5.24 13.32 -9.83
N HIS A 329 -6.55 13.43 -9.60
CA HIS A 329 -7.16 14.20 -8.52
C HIS A 329 -7.29 13.32 -7.27
#